data_AF-A0A6S7GL81-F1
#
_entry.id   AF-A0A6S7GL81-F1
#
_cell.length_a   1.000
_cell.length_b   1.000
_cell.length_c   1.000
_cell.angle_alpha   90.00
_cell.angle_beta   90.00
_cell.angle_gamma   90.00
#
_symmetry.space_group_name_H-M   'P 1'
#
loop_
_entity.id
_entity.type
_entity.pdbx_description
1 polymer ?
#
loop_
_entity_poly.entity_id
_entity_poly.type
_entity_poly.pdbx_seq_one_letter_code
_entity_poly.pdbx_strand_id
1 'polypeptide(L)'
;MDLQRKSLLSQVDFTTGKKRNRQTNSLILLFCTQITKKLIQDWFYMLSSTVSDTVVVSARDTDLLLLLVAHLPSMPSANVRMMAGTAARRQFFNIRAISENLPAGSLSALLPFHALTGSDTTSHIQNHSKLSAWKTFQDKHHLLASLGEGELSANKVKDAEKFICAIYNCGHMESLNDARFLLFSKTKKPEALPPTKDALELHIKRVHYQSLVWKQASCQ
;
A
#
# COMPACT_ATOMS: atom_id res chain seq x y z
N MET A 1 10.24 -41.48 -9.08
CA MET A 1 9.92 -42.41 -8.00
C MET A 1 10.54 -41.86 -6.73
N ASP A 2 9.86 -40.98 -6.01
CA ASP A 2 8.68 -41.18 -5.16
C ASP A 2 9.11 -41.15 -3.68
N LEU A 3 8.42 -40.26 -2.95
CA LEU A 3 8.04 -40.39 -1.54
C LEU A 3 9.18 -40.43 -0.48
N GLN A 4 9.41 -39.29 0.19
CA GLN A 4 8.77 -38.96 1.48
C GLN A 4 9.47 -37.74 2.13
N ARG A 5 8.91 -36.54 1.93
CA ARG A 5 9.08 -35.38 2.82
C ARG A 5 7.84 -35.30 3.70
N LYS A 6 7.95 -35.68 4.97
CA LYS A 6 6.96 -35.38 6.02
C LYS A 6 7.69 -34.88 7.27
N SER A 7 7.07 -33.90 7.91
CA SER A 7 7.25 -33.51 9.32
C SER A 7 8.46 -32.64 9.71
N LEU A 8 8.38 -31.35 9.39
CA LEU A 8 8.96 -30.28 10.21
C LEU A 8 7.97 -29.10 10.28
N LEU A 9 6.83 -29.34 10.91
CA LEU A 9 5.94 -28.28 11.44
C LEU A 9 5.54 -28.70 12.85
N SER A 10 6.49 -28.55 13.78
CA SER A 10 6.25 -28.63 15.21
C SER A 10 6.61 -27.29 15.85
N GLN A 11 5.60 -26.69 16.46
CA GLN A 11 5.68 -25.84 17.67
C GLN A 11 6.41 -24.49 17.53
N VAL A 12 5.61 -23.42 17.40
CA VAL A 12 5.91 -22.15 18.06
C VAL A 12 4.82 -21.95 19.10
N ASP A 13 5.23 -22.07 20.36
CA ASP A 13 4.42 -21.92 21.56
C ASP A 13 4.73 -20.55 22.18
N PHE A 14 3.72 -19.74 22.47
CA PHE A 14 3.81 -18.66 23.44
C PHE A 14 2.51 -18.65 24.24
N THR A 15 2.56 -19.30 25.40
CA THR A 15 1.55 -19.32 26.47
C THR A 15 1.09 -17.88 26.78
N THR A 16 -0.20 -17.52 26.69
CA THR A 16 -1.24 -17.86 27.67
C THR A 16 -2.66 -17.93 27.05
N GLY A 17 -3.30 -19.10 27.18
CA GLY A 17 -4.63 -19.18 27.80
C GLY A 17 -5.91 -18.97 26.99
N LYS A 18 -6.22 -19.87 26.02
CA LYS A 18 -7.49 -20.66 25.92
C LYS A 18 -7.65 -21.24 24.51
N LYS A 19 -7.56 -22.56 24.39
CA LYS A 19 -8.06 -23.31 23.24
C LYS A 19 -9.58 -23.17 23.18
N ARG A 20 -10.10 -22.53 22.13
CA ARG A 20 -11.46 -22.79 21.64
C ARG A 20 -11.35 -23.35 20.24
N ASN A 21 -11.51 -24.66 20.15
CA ASN A 21 -11.62 -25.39 18.91
C ASN A 21 -13.07 -25.28 18.43
N ARG A 22 -13.31 -24.62 17.29
CA ARG A 22 -14.57 -24.70 16.54
C ARG A 22 -14.21 -24.68 15.04
N GLN A 23 -14.33 -25.84 14.39
CA GLN A 23 -14.56 -25.96 12.94
C GLN A 23 -15.81 -25.11 12.62
N THR A 24 -15.89 -24.28 11.58
CA THR A 24 -15.79 -24.58 10.14
C THR A 24 -15.55 -23.28 9.34
N ASN A 25 -14.96 -23.40 8.15
CA ASN A 25 -14.51 -22.36 7.18
C ASN A 25 -13.14 -21.76 7.52
N SER A 26 -12.13 -22.16 6.76
CA SER A 26 -10.71 -21.92 6.96
C SER A 26 -10.35 -20.46 7.22
N LEU A 27 -10.20 -20.11 8.50
CA LEU A 27 -9.80 -18.79 8.94
C LEU A 27 -8.28 -18.78 9.11
N ILE A 28 -7.52 -18.27 8.12
CA ILE A 28 -6.08 -18.06 8.31
C ILE A 28 -5.85 -16.74 9.05
N LEU A 29 -5.71 -16.82 10.37
CA LEU A 29 -5.27 -15.72 11.21
C LEU A 29 -3.76 -15.50 11.04
N LEU A 30 -3.35 -14.63 10.11
CA LEU A 30 -1.95 -14.20 10.00
C LEU A 30 -1.73 -12.91 10.80
N PHE A 31 -1.00 -13.00 11.90
CA PHE A 31 -0.54 -11.83 12.65
C PHE A 31 0.72 -11.27 11.99
N CYS A 32 0.64 -10.07 11.45
CA CYS A 32 1.81 -9.35 10.93
C CYS A 32 1.99 -8.06 11.72
N THR A 33 3.21 -7.82 12.17
CA THR A 33 3.63 -6.59 12.85
C THR A 33 4.56 -5.74 11.98
N GLN A 34 5.16 -6.30 10.91
CA GLN A 34 5.99 -5.58 9.93
C GLN A 34 5.98 -6.27 8.56
N ILE A 35 5.77 -5.48 7.50
CA ILE A 35 5.75 -5.97 6.11
C ILE A 35 7.18 -6.05 5.58
N THR A 36 7.74 -7.26 5.55
CA THR A 36 8.98 -7.55 4.78
C THR A 36 8.62 -8.26 3.47
N LYS A 37 9.46 -8.12 2.43
CA LYS A 37 9.31 -8.83 1.13
C LYS A 37 8.99 -10.32 1.31
N LYS A 38 9.70 -10.97 2.23
CA LYS A 38 9.56 -12.39 2.55
C LYS A 38 8.17 -12.70 3.12
N LEU A 39 7.65 -11.83 3.99
CA LEU A 39 6.30 -11.98 4.52
C LEU A 39 5.24 -11.91 3.42
N ILE A 40 5.31 -10.95 2.49
CA ILE A 40 4.26 -10.82 1.46
C ILE A 40 4.26 -12.03 0.50
N GLN A 41 5.44 -12.55 0.18
CA GLN A 41 5.58 -13.72 -0.69
C GLN A 41 5.13 -15.02 -0.01
N ASP A 42 5.52 -15.23 1.25
CA ASP A 42 5.04 -16.34 2.08
C ASP A 42 3.52 -16.26 2.30
N TRP A 43 2.97 -15.05 2.40
CA TRP A 43 1.53 -14.79 2.50
C TRP A 43 0.81 -15.15 1.21
N PHE A 44 1.31 -14.70 0.06
CA PHE A 44 0.68 -15.02 -1.22
C PHE A 44 0.67 -16.51 -1.50
N TYR A 45 1.76 -17.21 -1.19
CA TYR A 45 1.83 -18.67 -1.29
C TYR A 45 0.82 -19.36 -0.35
N MET A 46 0.67 -18.87 0.88
CA MET A 46 -0.34 -19.37 1.82
C MET A 46 -1.77 -19.12 1.33
N LEU A 47 -2.03 -17.96 0.73
CA LEU A 47 -3.34 -17.62 0.16
C LEU A 47 -3.65 -18.40 -1.13
N SER A 48 -2.64 -18.67 -1.95
CA SER A 48 -2.79 -19.41 -3.20
C SER A 48 -2.92 -20.92 -3.00
N SER A 49 -2.35 -21.44 -1.91
CA SER A 49 -2.48 -22.84 -1.52
C SER A 49 -3.76 -23.15 -0.74
N THR A 50 -4.54 -22.14 -0.33
CA THR A 50 -5.83 -22.37 0.35
C THR A 50 -6.98 -22.68 -0.59
N VAL A 51 -7.56 -23.86 -0.43
CA VAL A 51 -8.77 -24.33 -1.11
C VAL A 51 -10.05 -23.80 -0.44
N SER A 52 -10.08 -22.52 -0.06
CA SER A 52 -11.19 -21.96 0.73
C SER A 52 -11.87 -20.81 0.01
N ASP A 53 -13.20 -20.85 -0.04
CA ASP A 53 -14.02 -19.85 -0.71
C ASP A 53 -13.90 -18.45 -0.08
N THR A 54 -13.44 -18.39 1.16
CA THR A 54 -13.26 -17.14 1.91
C THR A 54 -11.95 -17.15 2.68
N VAL A 55 -11.21 -16.05 2.52
CA VAL A 55 -9.98 -15.75 3.25
C VAL A 55 -10.24 -14.58 4.19
N VAL A 56 -9.83 -14.71 5.45
CA VAL A 56 -9.87 -13.61 6.43
C VAL A 56 -8.48 -13.35 6.96
N VAL A 57 -7.91 -12.20 6.58
CA VAL A 57 -6.59 -11.74 7.04
C VAL A 57 -6.76 -10.93 8.32
N SER A 58 -6.04 -11.26 9.39
CA SER A 58 -6.14 -10.54 10.66
C SER A 58 -4.99 -9.56 10.86
N ALA A 59 -5.18 -8.31 10.50
CA ALA A 59 -4.15 -7.29 10.56
C ALA A 59 -4.67 -5.98 11.14
N ARG A 60 -3.80 -5.24 11.83
CA ARG A 60 -4.08 -3.86 12.28
C ARG A 60 -3.46 -2.80 11.38
N ASP A 61 -2.54 -3.20 10.53
CA ASP A 61 -1.75 -2.31 9.69
C ASP A 61 -2.52 -1.92 8.42
N THR A 62 -2.50 -0.63 8.07
CA THR A 62 -3.15 -0.08 6.87
C THR A 62 -2.36 -0.42 5.61
N ASP A 63 -1.05 -0.60 5.72
CA ASP A 63 -0.19 -0.94 4.59
C ASP A 63 -0.59 -2.32 4.04
N LEU A 64 -0.98 -3.25 4.91
CA LEU A 64 -1.54 -4.54 4.53
C LEU A 64 -2.90 -4.42 3.81
N LEU A 65 -3.77 -3.51 4.24
CA LEU A 65 -5.05 -3.28 3.56
C LEU A 65 -4.80 -2.89 2.09
N LEU A 66 -3.87 -1.97 1.85
CA LEU A 66 -3.57 -1.48 0.51
C LEU A 66 -2.88 -2.53 -0.34
N LEU A 67 -2.00 -3.35 0.24
CA LEU A 67 -1.44 -4.51 -0.45
C LEU A 67 -2.53 -5.49 -0.86
N LEU A 68 -3.46 -5.87 0.04
CA LEU A 68 -4.55 -6.78 -0.28
C LEU A 68 -5.40 -6.24 -1.44
N VAL A 69 -5.70 -4.94 -1.44
CA VAL A 69 -6.47 -4.30 -2.52
C VAL A 69 -5.68 -4.32 -3.84
N ALA A 70 -4.42 -3.89 -3.83
CA ALA A 70 -3.58 -3.82 -5.03
C ALA A 70 -3.38 -5.19 -5.70
N HIS A 71 -3.33 -6.23 -4.87
CA HIS A 71 -3.05 -7.61 -5.29
C HIS A 71 -4.28 -8.48 -5.49
N LEU A 72 -5.47 -7.96 -5.18
CA LEU A 72 -6.74 -8.67 -5.32
C LEU A 72 -6.92 -9.35 -6.71
N PRO A 73 -6.56 -8.71 -7.85
CA PRO A 73 -6.70 -9.35 -9.16
C PRO A 73 -5.86 -10.61 -9.34
N SER A 74 -4.77 -10.75 -8.59
CA SER A 74 -3.85 -11.89 -8.62
C SER A 74 -4.18 -12.94 -7.55
N MET A 75 -5.20 -12.71 -6.72
CA MET A 75 -5.60 -13.66 -5.68
C MET A 75 -6.60 -14.69 -6.23
N PRO A 76 -6.45 -15.98 -5.90
CA PRO A 76 -7.36 -17.02 -6.38
C PRO A 76 -8.72 -17.02 -5.67
N SER A 77 -8.80 -16.47 -4.46
CA SER A 77 -10.04 -16.47 -3.66
C SER A 77 -10.98 -15.32 -4.04
N ALA A 78 -12.26 -15.64 -4.28
CA ALA A 78 -13.27 -14.63 -4.61
C ALA A 78 -13.59 -13.68 -3.43
N ASN A 79 -13.52 -14.18 -2.19
CA ASN A 79 -13.92 -13.46 -0.97
C ASN A 79 -12.75 -13.25 -0.01
N VAL A 80 -11.97 -12.19 -0.24
CA VAL A 80 -10.89 -11.76 0.67
C VAL A 80 -11.42 -10.67 1.61
N ARG A 81 -11.23 -10.88 2.92
CA ARG A 81 -11.59 -9.91 3.97
C ARG A 81 -10.41 -9.62 4.87
N MET A 82 -10.31 -8.40 5.37
CA MET A 82 -9.38 -8.04 6.43
C MET A 82 -10.13 -7.78 7.73
N MET A 83 -9.76 -8.47 8.80
CA MET A 83 -10.23 -8.22 10.15
C MET A 83 -9.23 -7.29 10.85
N ALA A 84 -9.72 -6.15 11.37
CA ALA A 84 -8.96 -5.23 12.20
C ALA A 84 -9.72 -4.86 13.48
N GLY A 85 -9.06 -4.08 14.35
CA GLY A 85 -9.64 -3.60 15.61
C GLY A 85 -9.34 -4.50 16.81
N THR A 86 -10.00 -4.22 17.94
CA THR A 86 -9.80 -4.97 19.18
C THR A 86 -10.79 -6.13 19.29
N ALA A 87 -10.58 -7.04 20.24
CA ALA A 87 -11.53 -8.12 20.50
C ALA A 87 -12.96 -7.60 20.80
N ALA A 88 -13.08 -6.43 21.43
CA ALA A 88 -14.35 -5.79 21.74
C ALA A 88 -14.99 -5.06 20.54
N ARG A 89 -14.19 -4.62 19.56
CA ARG A 89 -14.64 -3.86 18.39
C ARG A 89 -13.91 -4.35 17.14
N ARG A 90 -14.29 -5.54 16.66
CA ARG A 90 -13.77 -6.10 15.42
C ARG A 90 -14.48 -5.48 14.22
N GLN A 91 -13.71 -5.09 13.23
CA GLN A 91 -14.20 -4.62 11.94
C GLN A 91 -13.71 -5.56 10.85
N PHE A 92 -14.58 -5.87 9.89
CA PHE A 92 -14.25 -6.68 8.72
C PHE A 92 -14.39 -5.81 7.48
N PHE A 93 -13.29 -5.65 6.76
CA PHE A 93 -13.21 -4.93 5.51
C PHE A 93 -13.29 -5.93 4.36
N ASN A 94 -14.28 -5.75 3.48
CA ASN A 94 -14.35 -6.53 2.25
C ASN A 94 -13.42 -5.89 1.22
N ILE A 95 -12.35 -6.60 0.86
CA ILE A 95 -11.29 -6.09 -0.01
C ILE A 95 -11.82 -5.82 -1.43
N ARG A 96 -12.72 -6.68 -1.92
CA ARG A 96 -13.38 -6.50 -3.22
C ARG A 96 -14.25 -5.25 -3.23
N ALA A 97 -15.09 -5.07 -2.21
CA ALA A 97 -15.92 -3.88 -2.11
C ALA A 97 -15.08 -2.59 -2.05
N ILE A 98 -13.93 -2.62 -1.35
CA ILE A 98 -13.00 -1.48 -1.34
C ILE A 98 -12.43 -1.24 -2.74
N SER A 99 -11.96 -2.29 -3.41
CA SER A 99 -11.42 -2.19 -4.77
C SER A 99 -12.43 -1.65 -5.78
N GLU A 100 -13.71 -2.04 -5.67
CA GLU A 100 -14.80 -1.59 -6.54
C GLU A 100 -15.19 -0.13 -6.31
N ASN A 101 -14.93 0.41 -5.11
CA ASN A 101 -15.18 1.82 -4.78
C ASN A 101 -13.97 2.74 -5.09
N LEU A 102 -12.88 2.19 -5.63
CA LEU A 102 -11.75 3.01 -6.07
C LEU A 102 -12.10 3.80 -7.34
N PRO A 103 -11.50 4.98 -7.54
CA PRO A 103 -11.58 5.67 -8.84
C PRO A 103 -11.16 4.71 -9.97
N ALA A 104 -11.92 4.71 -11.07
CA ALA A 104 -11.67 3.81 -12.19
C ALA A 104 -10.23 4.00 -12.73
N GLY A 105 -9.49 2.90 -12.89
CA GLY A 105 -8.10 2.93 -13.36
C GLY A 105 -7.05 3.29 -12.30
N SER A 106 -7.44 3.55 -11.05
CA SER A 106 -6.51 4.00 -10.00
C SER A 106 -5.74 2.90 -9.27
N LEU A 107 -6.07 1.62 -9.50
CA LEU A 107 -5.48 0.49 -8.76
C LEU A 107 -3.95 0.44 -8.86
N SER A 108 -3.39 0.63 -10.06
CA SER A 108 -1.93 0.62 -10.30
C SER A 108 -1.20 1.78 -9.61
N ALA A 109 -1.91 2.87 -9.34
CA ALA A 109 -1.40 4.07 -8.68
C ALA A 109 -1.55 4.04 -7.16
N LEU A 110 -2.31 3.08 -6.59
CA LEU A 110 -2.64 3.04 -5.16
C LEU A 110 -1.40 2.86 -4.27
N LEU A 111 -0.53 1.91 -4.61
CA LEU A 111 0.72 1.66 -3.87
C LEU A 111 1.71 2.83 -4.00
N PRO A 112 1.97 3.37 -5.22
CA PRO A 112 2.74 4.60 -5.36
C PRO A 112 2.18 5.78 -4.59
N PHE A 113 0.87 5.99 -4.58
CA PHE A 113 0.22 7.06 -3.81
C PHE A 113 0.48 6.93 -2.32
N HIS A 114 0.34 5.72 -1.79
CA HIS A 114 0.58 5.45 -0.38
C HIS A 114 2.05 5.68 0.00
N ALA A 115 3.00 5.20 -0.80
CA ALA A 115 4.42 5.49 -0.60
C ALA A 115 4.72 6.99 -0.72
N LEU A 116 4.16 7.69 -1.71
CA LEU A 116 4.43 9.10 -1.97
C LEU A 116 3.92 10.01 -0.86
N THR A 117 2.77 9.70 -0.29
CA THR A 117 2.17 10.46 0.81
C THR A 117 2.74 10.10 2.19
N GLY A 118 3.60 9.08 2.24
CA GLY A 118 4.31 8.63 3.43
C GLY A 118 3.82 7.29 3.94
N SER A 119 4.77 6.38 4.18
CA SER A 119 4.57 5.05 4.77
C SER A 119 5.63 4.84 5.86
N ASP A 120 5.67 3.68 6.50
CA ASP A 120 6.74 3.38 7.45
C ASP A 120 8.15 3.41 6.83
N THR A 121 8.23 3.32 5.49
CA THR A 121 9.49 3.27 4.73
C THR A 121 9.78 4.53 3.92
N THR A 122 8.86 5.49 3.87
CA THR A 122 8.97 6.71 3.04
C THR A 122 8.58 7.94 3.84
N SER A 123 9.22 9.08 3.56
CA SER A 123 8.86 10.35 4.22
C SER A 123 7.43 10.77 3.89
N HIS A 124 6.78 11.49 4.80
CA HIS A 124 5.49 12.12 4.54
C HIS A 124 5.65 13.51 3.94
N ILE A 125 4.60 14.00 3.28
CA ILE A 125 4.53 15.37 2.78
C ILE A 125 4.00 16.25 3.92
N GLN A 126 4.79 17.26 4.31
CA GLN A 126 4.42 18.14 5.41
C GLN A 126 3.09 18.86 5.13
N ASN A 127 2.23 18.95 6.15
CA ASN A 127 0.90 19.58 6.10
C ASN A 127 -0.13 18.92 5.14
N HIS A 128 0.21 17.81 4.51
CA HIS A 128 -0.71 17.06 3.64
C HIS A 128 -0.89 15.64 4.16
N SER A 129 -2.04 15.39 4.79
CA SER A 129 -2.43 14.03 5.17
C SER A 129 -2.83 13.21 3.93
N LYS A 130 -2.79 11.88 4.04
CA LYS A 130 -3.33 10.97 3.01
C LYS A 130 -4.75 11.32 2.62
N LEU A 131 -5.58 11.71 3.59
CA LEU A 131 -6.96 12.16 3.36
C LEU A 131 -7.03 13.44 2.51
N SER A 132 -6.16 14.41 2.77
CA SER A 132 -6.10 15.63 1.97
C SER A 132 -5.60 15.36 0.54
N ALA A 133 -4.56 14.52 0.39
CA ALA A 133 -3.99 14.13 -0.89
C ALA A 133 -4.91 13.21 -1.70
N TRP A 134 -5.81 12.47 -1.04
CA TRP A 134 -6.81 11.61 -1.69
C TRP A 134 -7.72 12.40 -2.64
N LYS A 135 -8.04 13.65 -2.29
CA LYS A 135 -8.83 14.53 -3.16
C LYS A 135 -8.14 14.74 -4.52
N THR A 136 -6.83 14.97 -4.50
CA THR A 136 -6.02 15.07 -5.72
C THR A 136 -5.90 13.71 -6.43
N PHE A 137 -5.77 12.62 -5.66
CA PHE A 137 -5.68 11.26 -6.20
C PHE A 137 -6.89 10.87 -7.04
N GLN A 138 -8.11 11.24 -6.61
CA GLN A 138 -9.34 10.94 -7.35
C GLN A 138 -9.25 11.34 -8.82
N ASP A 139 -8.72 12.54 -9.10
CA ASP A 139 -8.65 13.08 -10.47
C ASP A 139 -7.29 12.85 -11.16
N LYS A 140 -6.21 12.72 -10.37
CA LYS A 140 -4.83 12.75 -10.88
C LYS A 140 -4.05 11.45 -10.64
N HIS A 141 -4.70 10.35 -10.26
CA HIS A 141 -4.05 9.05 -10.02
C HIS A 141 -3.21 8.56 -11.21
N HIS A 142 -3.60 8.86 -12.44
CA HIS A 142 -2.87 8.46 -13.66
C HIS A 142 -1.40 8.93 -13.67
N LEU A 143 -1.09 10.05 -13.01
CA LEU A 143 0.29 10.57 -12.89
C LEU A 143 1.20 9.65 -12.07
N LEU A 144 0.64 8.75 -11.26
CA LEU A 144 1.40 7.86 -10.38
C LEU A 144 1.38 6.40 -10.85
N ALA A 145 0.57 6.07 -11.86
CA ALA A 145 0.32 4.69 -12.27
C ALA A 145 1.59 3.92 -12.66
N SER A 146 2.53 4.61 -13.32
CA SER A 146 3.77 4.04 -13.86
C SER A 146 4.92 3.96 -12.84
N LEU A 147 4.75 4.51 -11.63
CA LEU A 147 5.71 4.34 -10.55
C LEU A 147 5.65 2.90 -10.02
N GLY A 148 6.81 2.39 -9.61
CA GLY A 148 6.93 1.00 -9.17
C GLY A 148 7.00 -0.02 -10.31
N GLU A 149 7.20 0.41 -11.55
CA GLU A 149 7.35 -0.45 -12.73
C GLU A 149 8.61 -0.09 -13.49
N GLY A 150 9.44 -1.06 -13.86
CA GLY A 150 10.67 -0.85 -14.65
C GLY A 150 11.60 0.23 -14.10
N GLU A 151 12.40 0.81 -14.99
CA GLU A 151 13.33 1.89 -14.67
C GLU A 151 12.61 3.21 -14.37
N LEU A 152 13.19 4.02 -13.46
CA LEU A 152 12.69 5.34 -13.13
C LEU A 152 13.14 6.36 -14.19
N SER A 153 12.27 6.65 -15.16
CA SER A 153 12.54 7.64 -16.20
C SER A 153 12.25 9.08 -15.73
N ALA A 154 12.82 10.06 -16.44
CA ALA A 154 12.57 11.48 -16.19
C ALA A 154 11.08 11.85 -16.29
N ASN A 155 10.32 11.19 -17.18
CA ASN A 155 8.88 11.42 -17.30
C ASN A 155 8.12 10.98 -16.05
N LYS A 156 8.47 9.84 -15.46
CA LYS A 156 7.86 9.36 -14.20
C LYS A 156 8.11 10.33 -13.05
N VAL A 157 9.33 10.87 -12.98
CA VAL A 157 9.68 11.91 -12.00
C VAL A 157 8.85 13.17 -12.24
N LYS A 158 8.74 13.62 -13.50
CA LYS A 158 7.93 14.80 -13.86
C LYS A 158 6.45 14.61 -13.55
N ASP A 159 5.88 13.43 -13.79
CA ASP A 159 4.47 13.16 -13.50
C ASP A 159 4.20 13.12 -11.99
N ALA A 160 5.10 12.50 -11.21
CA ALA A 160 5.04 12.55 -9.75
C ALA A 160 5.19 14.00 -9.23
N GLU A 161 6.07 14.80 -9.82
CA GLU A 161 6.22 16.23 -9.52
C GLU A 161 4.91 17.00 -9.77
N LYS A 162 4.26 16.80 -10.92
CA LYS A 162 2.94 17.38 -11.21
C LYS A 162 1.88 16.99 -10.19
N PHE A 163 1.91 15.74 -9.72
CA PHE A 163 1.00 15.29 -8.66
C PHE A 163 1.24 16.04 -7.35
N ILE A 164 2.50 16.26 -6.96
CA ILE A 164 2.84 17.07 -5.79
C ILE A 164 2.39 18.52 -5.98
N CYS A 165 2.65 19.13 -7.14
CA CYS A 165 2.16 20.48 -7.43
C CYS A 165 0.63 20.57 -7.27
N ALA A 166 -0.11 19.56 -7.71
CA ALA A 166 -1.56 19.50 -7.55
C ALA A 166 -2.01 19.39 -6.08
N ILE A 167 -1.29 18.65 -5.23
CA ILE A 167 -1.56 18.59 -3.77
C ILE A 167 -1.45 19.99 -3.13
N TYR A 168 -0.52 20.81 -3.59
CA TYR A 168 -0.32 22.19 -3.12
C TYR A 168 -1.20 23.22 -3.84
N ASN A 169 -2.26 22.79 -4.55
CA ASN A 169 -3.14 23.66 -5.37
C ASN A 169 -2.39 24.47 -6.45
N CYS A 170 -1.24 23.97 -6.89
CA CYS A 170 -0.37 24.56 -7.90
C CYS A 170 -0.27 23.68 -9.15
N GLY A 171 -1.28 22.86 -9.44
CA GLY A 171 -1.27 21.90 -10.57
C GLY A 171 -1.23 22.53 -11.97
N HIS A 172 -1.31 23.86 -12.08
CA HIS A 172 -1.12 24.62 -13.31
C HIS A 172 0.35 25.00 -13.55
N MET A 173 1.24 24.74 -12.59
CA MET A 173 2.67 25.04 -12.70
C MET A 173 3.42 23.89 -13.40
N GLU A 174 4.40 24.23 -14.23
CA GLU A 174 5.24 23.26 -14.94
C GLU A 174 6.33 22.66 -14.05
N SER A 175 6.75 23.36 -13.00
CA SER A 175 7.75 22.90 -12.04
C SER A 175 7.37 23.16 -10.59
N LEU A 176 7.89 22.33 -9.69
CA LEU A 176 7.77 22.47 -8.25
C LEU A 176 8.45 23.74 -7.76
N ASN A 177 9.53 24.17 -8.41
CA ASN A 177 10.21 25.41 -8.06
C ASN A 177 9.32 26.63 -8.32
N ASP A 178 8.56 26.65 -9.42
CA ASP A 178 7.61 27.71 -9.71
C ASP A 178 6.45 27.70 -8.70
N ALA A 179 5.93 26.52 -8.36
CA ALA A 179 4.93 26.37 -7.30
C ALA A 179 5.46 26.88 -5.94
N ARG A 180 6.72 26.57 -5.62
CA ARG A 180 7.38 26.99 -4.39
C ARG A 180 7.61 28.50 -4.36
N PHE A 181 8.03 29.11 -5.47
CA PHE A 181 8.17 30.56 -5.61
C PHE A 181 6.82 31.28 -5.45
N LEU A 182 5.77 30.78 -6.12
CA LEU A 182 4.42 31.32 -5.97
C LEU A 182 3.94 31.24 -4.52
N LEU A 183 4.12 30.10 -3.86
CA LEU A 183 3.68 29.93 -2.47
C LEU A 183 4.51 30.77 -1.48
N PHE A 184 5.80 30.96 -1.74
CA PHE A 184 6.64 31.84 -0.93
C PHE A 184 6.13 33.28 -0.90
N SER A 185 5.51 33.76 -1.99
CA SER A 185 4.85 35.08 -2.02
C SER A 185 3.57 35.15 -1.17
N LYS A 186 2.97 34.00 -0.83
CA LYS A 186 1.66 33.90 -0.16
C LYS A 186 1.75 33.48 1.31
N THR A 187 2.85 32.86 1.73
CA THR A 187 3.03 32.40 3.11
C THR A 187 4.43 32.68 3.64
N LYS A 188 4.51 33.09 4.91
CA LYS A 188 5.78 33.26 5.65
C LYS A 188 6.23 31.99 6.38
N LYS A 189 5.42 30.92 6.34
CA LYS A 189 5.70 29.65 7.03
C LYS A 189 6.43 28.70 6.08
N PRO A 190 7.71 28.37 6.32
CA PRO A 190 8.47 27.47 5.46
C PRO A 190 7.84 26.09 5.32
N GLU A 191 7.12 25.61 6.33
CA GLU A 191 6.45 24.30 6.36
C GLU A 191 5.25 24.23 5.40
N ALA A 192 4.70 25.38 5.03
CA ALA A 192 3.58 25.46 4.08
C ALA A 192 4.05 25.45 2.61
N LEU A 193 5.38 25.44 2.37
CA LEU A 193 5.94 25.33 1.04
C LEU A 193 6.09 23.85 0.64
N PRO A 194 5.99 23.53 -0.66
CA PRO A 194 6.34 22.21 -1.17
C PRO A 194 7.81 21.90 -0.90
N PRO A 195 8.23 20.61 -0.90
CA PRO A 195 9.65 20.26 -0.81
C PRO A 195 10.47 20.97 -1.91
N THR A 196 11.79 21.05 -1.73
CA THR A 196 12.66 21.45 -2.84
C THR A 196 12.64 20.38 -3.92
N LYS A 197 12.94 20.75 -5.17
CA LYS A 197 12.99 19.79 -6.28
C LYS A 197 13.92 18.62 -5.97
N ASP A 198 15.13 18.89 -5.49
CA ASP A 198 16.11 17.85 -5.16
C ASP A 198 15.62 16.89 -4.06
N ALA A 199 14.97 17.42 -3.02
CA ALA A 199 14.38 16.61 -1.96
C ALA A 199 13.23 15.75 -2.49
N LEU A 200 12.39 16.31 -3.37
CA LEU A 200 11.32 15.57 -4.02
C LEU A 200 11.86 14.46 -4.92
N GLU A 201 12.90 14.72 -5.72
CA GLU A 201 13.50 13.70 -6.59
C GLU A 201 14.04 12.51 -5.80
N LEU A 202 14.71 12.75 -4.66
CA LEU A 202 15.17 11.68 -3.77
C LEU A 202 14.00 10.92 -3.14
N HIS A 203 12.94 11.63 -2.75
CA HIS A 203 11.72 11.00 -2.25
C HIS A 203 11.06 10.13 -3.31
N ILE A 204 10.91 10.61 -4.55
CA ILE A 204 10.37 9.84 -5.68
C ILE A 204 11.21 8.59 -5.95
N LYS A 205 12.53 8.67 -5.89
CA LYS A 205 13.41 7.47 -6.01
C LYS A 205 13.08 6.41 -4.96
N ARG A 206 12.88 6.83 -3.71
CA ARG A 206 12.49 5.92 -2.62
C ARG A 206 11.09 5.35 -2.82
N VAL A 207 10.13 6.18 -3.23
CA VAL A 207 8.75 5.80 -3.54
C VAL A 207 8.71 4.78 -4.68
N HIS A 208 9.47 5.00 -5.74
CA HIS A 208 9.57 4.09 -6.87
C HIS A 208 10.13 2.74 -6.44
N TYR A 209 11.22 2.74 -5.68
CA TYR A 209 11.79 1.52 -5.13
C TYR A 209 10.80 0.78 -4.23
N GLN A 210 10.16 1.46 -3.29
CA GLN A 210 9.19 0.84 -2.39
C GLN A 210 7.99 0.27 -3.14
N SER A 211 7.51 0.99 -4.16
CA SER A 211 6.41 0.53 -5.00
C SER A 211 6.80 -0.71 -5.83
N LEU A 212 8.03 -0.76 -6.36
CA LEU A 212 8.58 -1.96 -7.00
C LEU A 212 8.56 -3.15 -6.03
N VAL A 213 9.05 -2.94 -4.80
CA VAL A 213 9.07 -3.96 -3.74
C VAL A 213 7.68 -4.51 -3.48
N TRP A 214 6.67 -3.64 -3.33
CA TRP A 214 5.30 -4.06 -3.05
C TRP A 214 4.60 -4.70 -4.25
N LYS A 215 4.84 -4.20 -5.48
CA LYS A 215 4.26 -4.77 -6.71
C LYS A 215 4.84 -6.15 -7.03
N GLN A 216 6.12 -6.38 -6.73
CA GLN A 216 6.79 -7.68 -6.92
C GLN A 216 6.32 -8.79 -5.98
N ALA A 217 5.42 -8.50 -5.04
CA ALA A 217 4.93 -9.51 -4.12
C ALA A 217 3.96 -10.53 -4.75
N SER A 218 3.89 -10.61 -6.08
CA SER A 218 3.03 -11.55 -6.81
C SER A 218 3.57 -12.99 -6.75
N CYS A 219 2.64 -13.94 -6.79
CA CYS A 219 2.93 -15.37 -6.92
C CYS A 219 3.64 -15.64 -8.27
N GLN A 220 4.85 -16.20 -8.25
CA GLN A 220 5.42 -16.91 -9.38
C GLN A 220 5.13 -18.41 -9.23
#